data_AF-A0A351Z257-F1
#
_entry.id   AF-A0A351Z257-F1
#
_cell.length_a   1.000
_cell.length_b   1.000
_cell.length_c   1.000
_cell.angle_alpha   90.00
_cell.angle_beta   90.00
_cell.angle_gamma   90.00
#
_symmetry.space_group_name_H-M   'P 1'
#
loop_
_entity.id
_entity.type
_entity.pdbx_description
1 polymer ?
#
loop_
_entity_poly.entity_id
_entity_poly.type
_entity_poly.pdbx_seq_one_letter_code
_entity_poly.pdbx_strand_id
1 'polypeptide(L)'
;AYSDSVKAVLEACQTEELVEKSSFTFSVEYPLYEIAMRFLSSFHTDSIKEDFASQVLISGCIWASETSSLEEGIRNLSKGKSQVQFS
;
A
#
# COMPACT_ATOMS: atom_id res chain seq x y z
N ALA A 1 -42.82 12.57 -11.95
CA ALA A 1 -41.48 12.70 -12.56
C ALA A 1 -40.53 13.15 -11.46
N TYR A 2 -39.85 12.22 -10.80
CA TYR A 2 -38.75 12.53 -9.87
C TYR A 2 -37.47 12.42 -10.68
N SER A 3 -37.25 13.43 -11.51
CA SER A 3 -36.04 13.60 -12.29
C SER A 3 -35.56 15.00 -11.98
N ASP A 4 -34.63 15.11 -11.03
CA ASP A 4 -33.42 15.91 -11.18
C ASP A 4 -32.56 15.77 -9.91
N SER A 5 -31.91 14.61 -9.83
CA SER A 5 -30.81 14.32 -8.90
C SER A 5 -29.51 14.86 -9.48
N VAL A 6 -29.29 16.18 -9.47
CA VAL A 6 -27.98 16.75 -9.83
C VAL A 6 -27.72 18.00 -9.01
N LYS A 7 -27.02 17.84 -7.89
CA LYS A 7 -25.95 18.72 -7.38
C LYS A 7 -25.77 18.50 -5.88
N ALA A 8 -24.52 18.59 -5.46
CA ALA A 8 -24.07 18.66 -4.06
C ALA A 8 -23.88 17.32 -3.33
N VAL A 9 -23.07 16.42 -3.90
CA VAL A 9 -22.34 15.40 -3.10
C VAL A 9 -20.83 15.62 -3.26
N LEU A 10 -20.36 16.87 -3.13
CA LEU A 10 -18.93 17.20 -3.16
C LEU A 10 -18.57 18.34 -2.17
N GLU A 11 -19.34 18.52 -1.10
CA GLU A 11 -19.07 19.54 -0.07
C GLU A 11 -19.07 18.95 1.34
N ALA A 12 -18.27 17.91 1.54
CA ALA A 12 -17.83 17.51 2.88
C ALA A 12 -16.46 16.82 2.83
N CYS A 13 -15.52 17.36 2.04
CA CYS A 13 -14.11 17.11 2.32
C CYS A 13 -13.74 17.92 3.57
N GLN A 14 -14.09 17.36 4.73
CA GLN A 14 -13.48 17.76 5.98
C GLN A 14 -11.97 17.71 5.78
N THR A 15 -11.33 18.87 5.93
CA THR A 15 -9.89 19.03 6.04
C THR A 15 -9.44 18.46 7.38
N GLU A 16 -9.52 17.14 7.52
CA GLU A 16 -8.89 16.39 8.60
C GLU A 16 -7.84 15.53 7.95
N GLU A 17 -6.63 16.09 7.82
CA GLU A 17 -5.37 15.39 7.52
C GLU A 17 -5.57 14.06 6.76
N LEU A 18 -6.07 14.17 5.52
CA LEU A 18 -6.29 13.01 4.66
C LEU A 18 -4.90 12.53 4.24
N VAL A 19 -4.21 11.79 5.12
CA VAL A 19 -3.07 10.97 4.73
C VAL A 19 -3.61 9.99 3.71
N GLU A 20 -3.50 10.37 2.43
CA GLU A 20 -3.90 9.53 1.30
C GLU A 20 -3.24 8.17 1.54
N LYS A 21 -4.04 7.12 1.75
CA LYS A 21 -3.50 5.78 1.92
C LYS A 21 -3.57 5.09 0.57
N SER A 22 -2.45 4.57 0.09
CA SER A 22 -2.39 3.76 -1.12
C SER A 22 -2.31 2.30 -0.73
N SER A 23 -3.02 1.45 -1.47
CA SER A 23 -2.90 0.01 -1.30
C SER A 23 -1.63 -0.43 -2.00
N PHE A 24 -0.80 -1.26 -1.37
CA PHE A 24 0.39 -1.84 -1.97
C PHE A 24 0.25 -3.36 -2.02
N THR A 25 0.89 -3.97 -3.00
CA THR A 25 1.02 -5.44 -3.10
C THR A 25 2.35 -5.78 -3.74
N PHE A 26 3.09 -6.70 -3.15
CA PHE A 26 4.33 -7.21 -3.71
C PHE A 26 4.53 -8.67 -3.32
N SER A 27 5.34 -9.39 -4.10
CA SER A 27 5.79 -10.74 -3.74
C SER A 27 7.27 -10.74 -3.40
N VAL A 28 7.63 -11.52 -2.38
CA VAL A 28 9.01 -11.74 -1.96
C VAL A 28 9.28 -13.22 -1.77
N GLU A 29 10.53 -13.62 -1.96
CA GLU A 29 10.97 -14.96 -1.58
C GLU A 29 10.94 -15.09 -0.05
N TYR A 30 10.67 -16.30 0.45
CA TYR A 30 10.64 -16.61 1.89
C TYR A 30 11.85 -16.08 2.69
N PRO A 31 13.11 -16.10 2.19
CA PRO A 31 14.25 -15.54 2.92
C PRO A 31 14.19 -14.01 3.09
N LEU A 32 13.47 -13.32 2.21
CA LEU A 32 13.31 -11.87 2.23
C LEU A 32 12.05 -11.43 2.97
N TYR A 33 11.14 -12.35 3.28
CA TYR A 33 9.88 -12.07 3.97
C TYR A 33 10.10 -11.39 5.33
N GLU A 34 10.95 -11.96 6.20
CA GLU A 34 11.20 -11.34 7.52
C GLU A 34 11.83 -9.95 7.40
N ILE A 35 12.68 -9.77 6.38
CA ILE A 35 13.32 -8.48 6.11
C ILE A 35 12.29 -7.47 5.61
N ALA A 36 11.40 -7.89 4.70
CA ALA A 36 10.31 -7.06 4.18
C ALA A 36 9.32 -6.68 5.29
N MET A 37 8.92 -7.62 6.15
CA MET A 37 8.06 -7.34 7.31
C MET A 37 8.70 -6.37 8.30
N ARG A 38 9.99 -6.53 8.59
CA ARG A 38 10.74 -5.59 9.43
C ARG A 38 10.85 -4.20 8.79
N PHE A 39 11.01 -4.15 7.48
CA PHE A 39 11.01 -2.91 6.72
C PHE A 39 9.63 -2.24 6.78
N LEU A 40 8.55 -2.97 6.53
CA LEU A 40 7.16 -2.50 6.66
C LEU A 40 6.85 -1.98 8.07
N SER A 41 7.37 -2.63 9.11
CA SER A 41 7.22 -2.19 10.51
C SER A 41 7.85 -0.82 10.79
N SER A 42 8.68 -0.30 9.88
CA SER A 42 9.26 1.05 9.96
C SER A 42 8.40 2.11 9.28
N PHE A 43 7.31 1.73 8.62
CA PHE A 43 6.36 2.61 7.92
C PHE A 43 4.97 2.57 8.55
N HIS A 44 4.12 3.50 8.14
CA HIS A 44 2.72 3.55 8.56
C HIS A 44 1.86 2.66 7.67
N THR A 45 2.03 1.36 7.84
CA THR A 45 1.30 0.34 7.10
C THR A 45 0.15 -0.23 7.92
N ASP A 46 -1.05 -0.26 7.34
CA ASP A 46 -2.27 -0.81 7.91
C ASP A 46 -2.77 -2.00 7.09
N SER A 47 -3.60 -2.86 7.70
CA SER A 47 -4.31 -3.95 6.98
C SER A 47 -3.38 -4.89 6.20
N ILE A 48 -2.19 -5.17 6.73
CA ILE A 48 -1.24 -6.10 6.11
C ILE A 48 -1.86 -7.50 6.03
N LYS A 49 -1.80 -8.09 4.85
CA LYS A 49 -2.21 -9.46 4.54
C LYS A 49 -1.06 -10.18 3.86
N GLU A 50 -0.87 -11.42 4.29
CA GLU A 50 0.25 -12.25 3.89
C GLU A 50 -0.30 -13.55 3.32
N ASP A 51 0.04 -13.86 2.08
CA ASP A 51 -0.35 -15.10 1.41
C ASP A 51 0.91 -15.90 1.08
N PHE A 52 1.03 -17.06 1.73
CA PHE A 52 2.19 -17.95 1.63
C PHE A 52 1.94 -18.99 0.54
N ALA A 53 2.21 -18.61 -0.70
CA ALA A 53 2.13 -19.48 -1.87
C ALA A 53 3.53 -19.95 -2.31
N SER A 54 3.82 -19.93 -3.62
CA SER A 54 5.16 -20.17 -4.15
C SER A 54 6.18 -19.10 -3.72
N GLN A 55 5.68 -17.88 -3.55
CA GLN A 55 6.36 -16.74 -2.94
C GLN A 55 5.42 -16.14 -1.89
N VAL A 56 5.97 -15.39 -0.95
CA VAL A 56 5.14 -14.69 0.05
C VAL A 56 4.62 -13.42 -0.58
N LEU A 57 3.32 -13.38 -0.84
CA LEU A 57 2.63 -12.18 -1.29
C LEU A 57 2.26 -11.35 -0.06
N ILE A 58 2.71 -10.11 -0.02
CA ILE A 58 2.40 -9.16 1.04
C ILE A 58 1.59 -8.03 0.41
N SER A 59 0.43 -7.77 0.98
CA SER A 59 -0.45 -6.69 0.57
C SER A 59 -0.88 -5.89 1.78
N GLY A 60 -1.23 -4.62 1.62
CA GLY A 60 -1.67 -3.77 2.71
C GLY A 60 -1.95 -2.36 2.23
N CYS A 61 -2.17 -1.47 3.18
CA CYS A 61 -2.29 -0.04 2.93
C CYS A 61 -1.10 0.67 3.54
N ILE A 62 -0.54 1.67 2.86
CA ILE A 62 0.52 2.55 3.35
C ILE A 62 0.14 4.00 3.07
N TRP A 63 0.74 4.95 3.78
CA TRP A 63 0.61 6.36 3.43
C TRP A 63 1.24 6.64 2.05
N ALA A 64 0.53 7.39 1.22
CA ALA A 64 0.93 7.80 -0.12
C ALA A 64 2.27 8.53 -0.10
N SER A 65 2.51 9.34 0.92
CA SER A 65 3.80 10.03 1.15
C SER A 65 4.98 9.06 1.35
N GLU A 66 4.72 7.83 1.76
CA GLU A 66 5.73 6.79 2.01
C GLU A 66 5.82 5.75 0.88
N THR A 67 4.92 5.79 -0.12
CA THR A 67 4.88 4.82 -1.23
C THR A 67 6.18 4.77 -2.03
N SER A 68 6.76 5.92 -2.37
CA SER A 68 8.04 5.99 -3.10
C SER A 68 9.19 5.38 -2.29
N SER A 69 9.27 5.69 -1.00
CA SER A 69 10.27 5.13 -0.09
C SER A 69 10.11 3.61 0.05
N LEU A 70 8.87 3.13 0.10
CA LEU A 70 8.57 1.70 0.16
C LEU A 70 8.95 0.99 -1.14
N GLU A 71 8.62 1.56 -2.31
CA GLU A 71 8.98 1.01 -3.61
C GLU A 71 10.50 0.88 -3.74
N GLU A 72 11.24 1.96 -3.45
CA GLU A 72 12.71 1.95 -3.50
C GLU A 72 13.30 0.95 -2.49
N GLY A 73 12.73 0.88 -1.29
CA GLY A 73 13.18 -0.06 -0.26
C GLY A 73 12.98 -1.51 -0.65
N ILE A 74 11.78 -1.88 -1.11
CA ILE A 74 11.47 -3.25 -1.57
C ILE A 74 12.29 -3.60 -2.81
N ARG A 75 12.48 -2.64 -3.74
CA ARG A 75 13.35 -2.81 -4.90
C ARG A 75 14.80 -3.06 -4.47
N ASN A 76 15.33 -2.29 -3.50
CA ASN A 76 16.69 -2.49 -2.98
C ASN A 76 16.83 -3.82 -2.24
N LEU A 77 15.84 -4.19 -1.42
CA LEU A 77 15.81 -5.45 -0.67
C LEU A 77 15.81 -6.67 -1.58
N SER A 78 15.03 -6.62 -2.65
CA SER A 78 14.94 -7.69 -3.65
C SER A 78 16.05 -7.64 -4.70
N LYS A 79 17.01 -6.71 -4.61
CA LYS A 79 18.02 -6.43 -5.66
C LYS A 79 17.39 -6.17 -7.03
N GLY A 80 16.20 -5.56 -7.05
CA GLY A 80 15.43 -5.26 -8.25
C GLY A 80 14.58 -6.42 -8.77
N LYS A 81 14.46 -7.53 -8.04
CA LYS A 81 13.66 -8.70 -8.47
C LYS A 81 12.18 -8.58 -8.13
N SER A 82 11.83 -7.85 -7.08
CA SER A 82 10.45 -7.63 -6.65
C SER A 82 10.04 -6.20 -6.96
N GLN A 83 8.86 -6.05 -7.56
CA GLN A 83 8.24 -4.76 -7.82
C GLN A 83 6.99 -4.63 -6.96
N VAL A 84 6.84 -3.47 -6.32
CA VAL A 84 5.61 -3.14 -5.59
C VAL A 84 4.62 -2.57 -6.59
N GLN A 85 3.39 -3.10 -6.56
CA GLN A 85 2.27 -2.53 -7.27
C GLN A 85 1.41 -1.75 -6.29
N PHE A 86 1.10 -0.50 -6.65
CA PHE A 86 0.18 0.34 -5.91
C PHE A 86 -1.16 0.41 -6.63
N SER A 87 -2.26 0.42 -5.87
CA SER A 87 -3.64 0.58 -6.36
C SER A 87 -4.38 1.68 -5.62
#